data_AF-A0A8H7CBC1-F1
#
_entry.id   AF-A0A8H7CBC1-F1
#
_cell.length_a   1.000
_cell.length_b   1.000
_cell.length_c   1.000
_cell.angle_alpha   90.00
_cell.angle_beta   90.00
_cell.angle_gamma   90.00
#
_symmetry.space_group_name_H-M   'P 1'
#
loop_
_entity.id
_entity.type
_entity.pdbx_description
1 polymer ?
#
loop_
_entity_poly.entity_id
_entity_poly.type
_entity_poly.pdbx_seq_one_letter_code
_entity_poly.pdbx_strand_id
1 'polypeptide(L)'
;MPEALEYTASGIILNWGLDAARSAGADLTLEHLIRDNTDLQFLSHTSPNWYPRDLWYNSAMLVDRHIRDFKVAIAFVFKDRVLAFLSADSLFQPIWTYASEAFHIPPNVISQPTLFLRNLADWIAEFLASTKGGIIFEVIREAQQIFSGIGAYTSQEVLFLAGIPPYLPAREVFSCPSRTARLVAAFYMFLLNGEPRLPDLLHPAMFEGVLAPTDEHRQQYAYWLYVWAKSEVQVSRRFKEAVSDYHTRVKVYIAEVEAAEAEAAARLKRVEEVAEAKAKAADAAKARAVERGEDVDVDVEADAESEVESEVDVDIPLPVLLDPFEPTLVRAALDALDLEHLVFGLERSDDVDDDPLTAMFRAEALDALDLEHLVFGLERSDDVDDDPLTAMFRAEDLLCEPTHLTYYDPIFLLDANALKAATVLTFAYTGGPSRKVWTVLDFPPSFACILLDKLDEVARRSELFLNRIRTRNVAIGPLEYCGNGHRVHISNGMYRLGVCRGDPRIERAREERIERGVLRRTGTKRSKDGKNPFGAGYELAAKNRAETSVEKENERVEVLERPEKKRRVSANQSILLQKEVLVTTYRRRT
;
A
#
# COMPACT_ATOMS: atom_id res chain seq x y z
N MET A 1 9.02 -35.04 -17.02
CA MET A 1 9.36 -33.63 -17.34
C MET A 1 8.85 -33.33 -18.74
N PRO A 2 8.37 -32.12 -19.05
CA PRO A 2 7.98 -31.77 -20.41
C PRO A 2 9.20 -31.86 -21.34
N GLU A 3 9.01 -32.40 -22.54
CA GLU A 3 10.10 -32.63 -23.51
C GLU A 3 10.63 -31.34 -24.17
N ALA A 4 10.10 -30.16 -23.86
CA ALA A 4 10.59 -28.89 -24.42
C ALA A 4 10.50 -27.74 -23.40
N LEU A 5 11.55 -27.60 -22.59
CA LEU A 5 11.86 -26.34 -21.91
C LEU A 5 12.67 -25.47 -22.88
N GLU A 6 12.01 -24.55 -23.58
CA GLU A 6 12.72 -23.53 -24.35
C GLU A 6 13.10 -22.37 -23.43
N TYR A 7 14.39 -22.30 -23.09
CA TYR A 7 14.97 -21.10 -22.51
C TYR A 7 15.18 -20.06 -23.60
N THR A 8 14.32 -19.04 -23.62
CA THR A 8 14.58 -17.84 -24.42
C THR A 8 15.33 -16.82 -23.56
N ALA A 9 16.12 -15.94 -24.18
CA ALA A 9 16.76 -14.81 -23.49
C ALA A 9 15.75 -13.85 -22.78
N SER A 10 14.44 -14.09 -22.96
CA SER A 10 13.31 -13.27 -22.53
C SER A 10 12.42 -13.87 -21.45
N GLY A 11 12.63 -15.11 -21.00
CA GLY A 11 11.84 -15.78 -19.95
C GLY A 11 11.66 -17.28 -20.18
N ILE A 12 10.95 -17.94 -19.24
CA ILE A 12 10.59 -19.36 -19.34
C ILE A 12 9.28 -19.47 -20.12
N ILE A 13 9.34 -20.09 -21.30
CA ILE A 13 8.15 -20.43 -22.09
C ILE A 13 7.93 -21.93 -21.95
N LEU A 14 6.80 -22.31 -21.36
CA LEU A 14 6.42 -23.72 -21.28
C LEU A 14 5.45 -24.01 -22.42
N ASN A 15 5.93 -24.74 -23.44
CA ASN A 15 5.13 -25.17 -24.55
C ASN A 15 4.52 -26.55 -24.23
N TRP A 16 3.29 -26.55 -23.73
CA TRP A 16 2.60 -27.79 -23.37
C TRP A 16 1.91 -28.35 -24.60
N GLY A 17 2.59 -29.27 -25.29
CA GLY A 17 1.95 -30.11 -26.31
C GLY A 17 0.94 -31.03 -25.62
N LEU A 18 -0.32 -30.60 -25.53
CA LEU A 18 -1.45 -31.43 -25.03
C LEU A 18 -1.55 -32.78 -25.76
N ASP A 19 -1.07 -32.85 -27.00
CA ASP A 19 -1.04 -34.06 -27.81
C ASP A 19 -0.04 -35.11 -27.26
N ALA A 20 1.08 -34.69 -26.66
CA ALA A 20 2.06 -35.59 -26.06
C ALA A 20 1.52 -36.24 -24.76
N ALA A 21 0.86 -35.45 -23.91
CA ALA A 21 0.22 -35.96 -22.69
C ALA A 21 -0.93 -36.94 -22.99
N ARG A 22 -1.74 -36.64 -24.03
CA ARG A 22 -2.79 -37.56 -24.51
C ARG A 22 -2.21 -38.86 -25.09
N SER A 23 -1.08 -38.79 -25.80
CA SER A 23 -0.43 -39.98 -26.35
C SER A 23 0.17 -40.90 -25.29
N ALA A 24 0.45 -40.38 -24.08
CA ALA A 24 0.94 -41.14 -22.93
C ALA A 24 -0.17 -41.80 -22.09
N GLY A 25 -1.45 -41.67 -22.48
CA GLY A 25 -2.58 -42.28 -21.77
C GLY A 25 -2.93 -41.65 -20.42
N ALA A 26 -2.35 -40.48 -20.11
CA ALA A 26 -2.70 -39.72 -18.91
C ALA A 26 -3.76 -38.67 -19.26
N ASP A 27 -4.96 -38.79 -18.69
CA ASP A 27 -5.99 -37.75 -18.68
C ASP A 27 -5.57 -36.62 -17.71
N LEU A 28 -4.46 -35.95 -18.02
CA LEU A 28 -4.06 -34.71 -17.37
C LEU A 28 -4.89 -33.58 -17.97
N THR A 29 -6.04 -33.31 -17.38
CA THR A 29 -6.75 -32.05 -17.63
C THR A 29 -5.93 -30.90 -17.05
N LEU A 30 -6.00 -29.72 -17.68
CA LEU A 30 -5.36 -28.50 -17.19
C LEU A 30 -5.80 -28.16 -15.74
N GLU A 31 -7.00 -28.58 -15.35
CA GLU A 31 -7.46 -28.57 -13.96
C GLU A 31 -6.50 -29.32 -13.04
N HIS A 32 -6.06 -30.55 -13.33
CA HIS A 32 -5.12 -31.29 -12.47
C HIS A 32 -3.72 -30.65 -12.40
N LEU A 33 -3.31 -29.89 -13.41
CA LEU A 33 -1.98 -29.27 -13.44
C LEU A 33 -1.93 -27.91 -12.72
N ILE A 34 -2.99 -27.10 -12.88
CA ILE A 34 -3.12 -25.79 -12.24
C ILE A 34 -3.68 -25.93 -10.82
N ARG A 35 -4.56 -26.90 -10.57
CA ARG A 35 -5.19 -27.11 -9.25
C ARG A 35 -4.30 -27.89 -8.28
N ASP A 36 -3.45 -28.80 -8.76
CA ASP A 36 -2.75 -29.73 -7.86
C ASP A 36 -1.21 -29.55 -7.78
N ASN A 37 -0.56 -28.77 -8.66
CA ASN A 37 0.91 -28.84 -8.78
C ASN A 37 1.69 -27.53 -9.00
N THR A 38 1.02 -26.37 -9.10
CA THR A 38 1.73 -25.08 -9.29
C THR A 38 1.09 -23.97 -8.47
N ASP A 39 1.86 -23.38 -7.56
CA ASP A 39 1.52 -22.11 -6.92
C ASP A 39 2.43 -21.03 -7.49
N LEU A 40 1.77 -19.96 -7.91
CA LEU A 40 2.42 -18.76 -8.40
C LEU A 40 2.18 -17.71 -7.33
N GLN A 41 3.16 -17.55 -6.45
CA GLN A 41 3.20 -16.40 -5.57
C GLN A 41 3.34 -15.16 -6.44
N PHE A 42 2.23 -14.44 -6.58
CA PHE A 42 2.20 -13.12 -7.20
C PHE A 42 2.91 -12.16 -6.27
N LEU A 43 4.24 -12.11 -6.39
CA LEU A 43 5.02 -11.06 -5.75
C LEU A 43 4.56 -9.71 -6.29
N SER A 44 4.83 -8.66 -5.52
CA SER A 44 4.55 -7.28 -5.90
C SER A 44 4.99 -7.03 -7.34
N HIS A 45 4.09 -6.47 -8.15
CA HIS A 45 4.29 -6.09 -9.56
C HIS A 45 4.13 -7.18 -10.63
N THR A 46 3.52 -8.32 -10.32
CA THR A 46 3.15 -9.33 -11.34
C THR A 46 1.72 -9.13 -11.88
N SER A 47 1.54 -9.14 -13.21
CA SER A 47 0.25 -9.05 -13.90
C SER A 47 -0.06 -10.29 -14.73
N PRO A 48 -1.11 -11.07 -14.41
CA PRO A 48 -1.61 -12.08 -15.33
C PRO A 48 -2.41 -11.42 -16.47
N ASN A 49 -2.07 -11.76 -17.71
CA ASN A 49 -2.79 -11.31 -18.91
C ASN A 49 -3.13 -12.49 -19.83
N TRP A 50 -4.33 -12.46 -20.42
CA TRP A 50 -4.86 -13.53 -21.25
C TRP A 50 -4.96 -13.12 -22.73
N TYR A 51 -3.83 -13.24 -23.42
CA TYR A 51 -3.67 -12.81 -24.80
C TYR A 51 -4.34 -13.76 -25.79
N PRO A 52 -5.05 -13.28 -26.83
CA PRO A 52 -5.19 -14.03 -28.08
C PRO A 52 -3.82 -14.47 -28.60
N ARG A 53 -3.72 -15.70 -29.09
CA ARG A 53 -2.44 -16.25 -29.57
C ARG A 53 -1.83 -15.40 -30.68
N ASP A 54 -2.64 -15.00 -31.65
CA ASP A 54 -2.24 -14.09 -32.73
C ASP A 54 -1.69 -12.76 -32.17
N LEU A 55 -2.37 -12.20 -31.17
CA LEU A 55 -1.96 -10.98 -30.49
C LEU A 55 -0.58 -11.13 -29.82
N TRP A 56 -0.34 -12.25 -29.15
CA TRP A 56 0.91 -12.52 -28.46
C TRP A 56 2.11 -12.61 -29.42
N TYR A 57 2.00 -13.48 -30.43
CA TYR A 57 3.09 -13.75 -31.36
C TYR A 57 3.36 -12.59 -32.34
N ASN A 58 2.32 -11.84 -32.73
CA ASN A 58 2.46 -10.72 -33.66
C ASN A 58 2.58 -9.35 -32.98
N SER A 59 2.69 -9.30 -31.65
CA SER A 59 2.98 -8.08 -30.90
C SER A 59 3.96 -8.31 -29.77
N ALA A 60 3.50 -8.83 -28.62
CA ALA A 60 4.29 -8.86 -27.38
C ALA A 60 5.67 -9.53 -27.54
N MET A 61 5.73 -10.62 -28.33
CA MET A 61 6.99 -11.35 -28.58
C MET A 61 7.96 -10.65 -29.54
N LEU A 62 7.47 -9.80 -30.44
CA LEU A 62 8.31 -9.13 -31.45
C LEU A 62 9.02 -7.89 -30.90
N VAL A 63 8.64 -7.46 -29.70
CA VAL A 63 9.16 -6.27 -29.06
C VAL A 63 10.17 -6.64 -27.99
N ASP A 64 11.37 -6.06 -28.10
CA ASP A 64 12.42 -6.24 -27.09
C ASP A 64 11.96 -5.81 -25.70
N ARG A 65 12.45 -6.51 -24.66
CA ARG A 65 12.07 -6.28 -23.27
C ARG A 65 12.29 -4.84 -22.79
N HIS A 66 13.31 -4.15 -23.31
CA HIS A 66 13.63 -2.77 -22.96
C HIS A 66 12.70 -1.77 -23.63
N ILE A 67 12.03 -2.17 -24.72
CA ILE A 67 11.06 -1.33 -25.42
C ILE A 67 9.67 -1.51 -24.81
N ARG A 68 9.23 -2.75 -24.57
CA ARG A 68 7.87 -3.06 -24.07
C ARG A 68 7.62 -2.63 -22.62
N ASP A 69 8.67 -2.34 -21.86
CA ASP A 69 8.60 -1.88 -20.46
C ASP A 69 8.02 -2.91 -19.47
N PHE A 70 8.16 -4.19 -19.82
CA PHE A 70 7.88 -5.32 -18.93
C PHE A 70 8.66 -6.57 -19.34
N LYS A 71 8.83 -7.46 -18.38
CA LYS A 71 9.46 -8.77 -18.54
C LYS A 71 8.38 -9.85 -18.52
N VAL A 72 8.62 -10.96 -19.20
CA VAL A 72 7.74 -12.14 -19.16
C VAL A 72 8.33 -13.07 -18.12
N ALA A 73 7.69 -13.20 -16.97
CA ALA A 73 8.14 -14.11 -15.91
C ALA A 73 7.95 -15.56 -16.38
N ILE A 74 6.70 -15.89 -16.71
CA ILE A 74 6.31 -17.18 -17.27
C ILE A 74 5.13 -16.98 -18.22
N ALA A 75 5.07 -17.77 -19.29
CA ALA A 75 3.93 -17.80 -20.19
C ALA A 75 3.52 -19.23 -20.52
N PHE A 76 2.20 -19.47 -20.48
CA PHE A 76 1.57 -20.73 -20.83
C PHE A 76 0.83 -20.56 -22.16
N VAL A 77 1.25 -21.33 -23.17
CA VAL A 77 0.68 -21.26 -24.52
C VAL A 77 -0.42 -22.29 -24.67
N PHE A 78 -1.64 -21.82 -24.95
CA PHE A 78 -2.81 -22.62 -25.27
C PHE A 78 -3.10 -22.58 -26.78
N LYS A 79 -4.14 -23.31 -27.21
CA LYS A 79 -4.51 -23.43 -28.62
C LYS A 79 -4.69 -22.05 -29.29
N ASP A 80 -5.52 -21.20 -28.70
CA ASP A 80 -5.95 -19.90 -29.21
C ASP A 80 -5.57 -18.74 -28.28
N ARG A 81 -4.95 -19.03 -27.14
CA ARG A 81 -4.66 -18.06 -26.08
C ARG A 81 -3.27 -18.25 -25.47
N VAL A 82 -2.77 -17.23 -24.79
CA VAL A 82 -1.54 -17.28 -23.99
C VAL A 82 -1.82 -16.60 -22.65
N LEU A 83 -1.66 -17.34 -21.55
CA LEU A 83 -1.60 -16.75 -20.21
C LEU A 83 -0.17 -16.33 -19.94
N ALA A 84 0.09 -15.04 -19.85
CA ALA A 84 1.40 -14.54 -19.50
C ALA A 84 1.36 -13.84 -18.15
N PHE A 85 2.32 -14.18 -17.31
CA PHE A 85 2.59 -13.52 -16.05
C PHE A 85 3.72 -12.53 -16.33
N LEU A 86 3.36 -11.26 -16.32
CA LEU A 86 4.25 -10.16 -16.66
C LEU A 86 4.78 -9.54 -15.38
N SER A 87 6.04 -9.13 -15.35
CA SER A 87 6.64 -8.47 -14.19
C SER A 87 7.48 -7.26 -14.64
N ALA A 88 7.50 -6.20 -13.84
CA ALA A 88 8.35 -5.04 -14.09
C ALA A 88 9.83 -5.37 -13.82
N ASP A 89 10.09 -6.11 -12.76
CA ASP A 89 11.42 -6.33 -12.18
C ASP A 89 11.92 -7.78 -12.34
N SER A 90 11.07 -8.72 -12.76
CA SER A 90 11.30 -10.17 -12.71
C SER A 90 11.41 -10.72 -11.29
N LEU A 91 10.85 -10.05 -10.30
CA LEU A 91 10.65 -10.64 -8.98
C LEU A 91 9.45 -11.60 -9.09
N PHE A 92 9.74 -12.85 -9.43
CA PHE A 92 8.76 -13.94 -9.41
C PHE A 92 9.46 -15.21 -8.93
N GLN A 93 8.76 -16.01 -8.12
CA GLN A 93 9.28 -17.26 -7.59
C GLN A 93 8.25 -18.36 -7.84
N PRO A 94 8.37 -19.12 -8.95
CA PRO A 94 7.47 -20.23 -9.20
C PRO A 94 7.79 -21.35 -8.20
N ILE A 95 6.76 -21.84 -7.49
CA ILE A 95 6.90 -22.98 -6.58
C ILE A 95 6.21 -24.18 -7.24
N TRP A 96 7.00 -25.21 -7.51
CA TRP A 96 6.53 -26.49 -8.02
C TRP A 96 6.51 -27.48 -6.86
N THR A 97 5.36 -28.12 -6.62
CA THR A 97 5.24 -29.23 -5.68
C THR A 97 4.36 -30.31 -6.28
N TYR A 98 4.60 -31.55 -5.85
CA TYR A 98 3.84 -32.72 -6.25
C TYR A 98 2.62 -32.99 -5.35
N ALA A 99 2.49 -32.24 -4.25
CA ALA A 99 1.41 -32.37 -3.29
C ALA A 99 0.76 -31.01 -3.08
N SER A 100 -0.56 -30.96 -3.26
CA SER A 100 -1.38 -29.77 -3.01
C SER A 100 -1.28 -29.30 -1.55
N GLU A 101 -1.04 -30.22 -0.62
CA GLU A 101 -0.86 -29.95 0.82
C GLU A 101 0.40 -29.15 1.15
N ALA A 102 1.38 -29.09 0.24
CA ALA A 102 2.61 -28.33 0.46
C ALA A 102 2.45 -26.82 0.17
N PHE A 103 1.32 -26.41 -0.42
CA PHE A 103 1.05 -25.00 -0.64
C PHE A 103 0.51 -24.37 0.64
N HIS A 104 1.30 -23.48 1.24
CA HIS A 104 0.79 -22.61 2.30
C HIS A 104 -0.05 -21.51 1.67
N ILE A 105 -1.33 -21.82 1.43
CA ILE A 105 -2.33 -20.84 1.01
C ILE A 105 -2.88 -20.21 2.30
N PRO A 106 -2.67 -18.91 2.55
CA PRO A 106 -3.27 -18.24 3.68
C PRO A 106 -4.79 -18.43 3.63
N PRO A 107 -5.45 -18.70 4.77
CA PRO A 107 -6.89 -18.90 4.82
C PRO A 107 -7.61 -17.71 4.19
N ASN A 108 -8.61 -17.99 3.38
CA ASN A 108 -9.40 -16.92 2.78
C ASN A 108 -10.22 -16.24 3.89
N VAL A 109 -9.90 -14.98 4.18
CA VAL A 109 -10.45 -14.21 5.30
C VAL A 109 -11.99 -14.17 5.30
N ILE A 110 -12.62 -14.16 4.12
CA ILE A 110 -14.09 -14.07 3.98
C ILE A 110 -14.77 -15.43 4.18
N SER A 111 -14.24 -16.48 3.56
CA SER A 111 -14.87 -17.82 3.55
C SER A 111 -14.35 -18.76 4.65
N GLN A 112 -13.21 -18.44 5.26
CA GLN A 112 -12.58 -19.20 6.34
C GLN A 112 -12.14 -18.28 7.50
N PRO A 113 -13.01 -17.38 8.00
CA PRO A 113 -12.63 -16.39 9.01
C PRO A 113 -12.06 -17.05 10.27
N THR A 114 -12.67 -18.13 10.75
CA THR A 114 -12.22 -18.91 11.92
C THR A 114 -10.76 -19.39 11.79
N LEU A 115 -10.38 -19.94 10.64
CA LEU A 115 -9.01 -20.42 10.42
C LEU A 115 -8.03 -19.26 10.30
N PHE A 116 -8.44 -18.16 9.66
CA PHE A 116 -7.65 -16.93 9.60
C PHE A 116 -7.38 -16.35 10.99
N LEU A 117 -8.39 -16.27 11.85
CA LEU A 117 -8.26 -15.76 13.21
C LEU A 117 -7.30 -16.62 14.04
N ARG A 118 -7.38 -17.95 13.92
CA ARG A 118 -6.43 -18.86 14.56
C ARG A 118 -4.98 -18.64 14.08
N ASN A 119 -4.78 -18.55 12.77
CA ASN A 119 -3.42 -18.34 12.24
C ASN A 119 -2.85 -16.97 12.64
N LEU A 120 -3.69 -15.92 12.68
CA LEU A 120 -3.30 -14.60 13.14
C LEU A 120 -2.92 -14.64 14.63
N ALA A 121 -3.71 -15.34 15.43
CA ALA A 121 -3.48 -15.54 16.85
C ALA A 121 -2.09 -16.15 17.14
N ASP A 122 -1.81 -17.30 16.54
CA ASP A 122 -0.51 -17.97 16.65
C ASP A 122 0.65 -17.04 16.24
N TRP A 123 0.46 -16.30 15.15
CA TRP A 123 1.46 -15.35 14.66
C TRP A 123 1.68 -14.14 15.59
N ILE A 124 0.63 -13.62 16.24
CA ILE A 124 0.76 -12.52 17.21
C ILE A 124 1.57 -12.99 18.42
N ALA A 125 1.29 -14.19 18.95
CA ALA A 125 2.04 -14.76 20.07
C ALA A 125 3.54 -14.88 19.74
N GLU A 126 3.88 -15.42 18.56
CA GLU A 126 5.25 -15.49 18.07
C GLU A 126 5.88 -14.10 17.89
N PHE A 127 5.13 -13.13 17.35
CA PHE A 127 5.60 -11.76 17.13
C PHE A 127 5.96 -11.08 18.45
N LEU A 128 5.08 -11.15 19.46
CA LEU A 128 5.27 -10.55 20.78
C LEU A 128 6.41 -11.22 21.57
N ALA A 129 6.63 -12.52 21.38
CA ALA A 129 7.76 -13.24 21.97
C ALA A 129 9.11 -12.91 21.30
N SER A 130 9.11 -12.44 20.05
CA SER A 130 10.33 -12.15 19.28
C SER A 130 10.89 -10.75 19.57
N THR A 131 12.20 -10.50 19.43
CA THR A 131 12.76 -9.12 19.52
C THR A 131 12.41 -8.21 18.33
N LYS A 132 11.58 -8.69 17.39
CA LYS A 132 11.16 -7.89 16.24
C LYS A 132 10.28 -6.73 16.72
N GLY A 133 10.47 -5.59 16.08
CA GLY A 133 9.68 -4.39 16.32
C GLY A 133 9.34 -3.72 14.99
N GLY A 134 9.16 -2.42 15.03
CA GLY A 134 8.80 -1.62 13.86
C GLY A 134 7.38 -1.08 13.95
N ILE A 135 7.04 -0.24 12.99
CA ILE A 135 5.72 0.39 12.92
C ILE A 135 4.71 -0.58 12.30
N ILE A 136 3.45 -0.49 12.73
CA ILE A 136 2.38 -1.38 12.28
C ILE A 136 2.23 -1.41 10.76
N PHE A 137 2.45 -0.29 10.08
CA PHE A 137 2.44 -0.20 8.61
C PHE A 137 3.41 -1.16 7.92
N GLU A 138 4.62 -1.33 8.46
CA GLU A 138 5.62 -2.23 7.88
C GLU A 138 5.35 -3.67 8.25
N VAL A 139 5.03 -3.91 9.53
CA VAL A 139 4.81 -5.25 10.05
C VAL A 139 3.66 -5.96 9.34
N ILE A 140 2.51 -5.32 9.15
CA ILE A 140 1.39 -5.96 8.43
C ILE A 140 1.67 -6.15 6.94
N ARG A 141 2.54 -5.32 6.36
CA ARG A 141 2.94 -5.46 4.95
C ARG A 141 3.94 -6.61 4.78
N GLU A 142 4.77 -6.88 5.77
CA GLU A 142 5.76 -7.95 5.73
C GLU A 142 5.17 -9.32 6.11
N ALA A 143 4.14 -9.33 6.95
CA ALA A 143 3.44 -10.53 7.39
C ALA A 143 2.46 -11.08 6.34
N GLN A 144 2.92 -11.30 5.09
CA GLN A 144 2.09 -11.77 3.96
C GLN A 144 1.44 -13.14 4.18
N GLN A 145 2.00 -13.97 5.07
CA GLN A 145 1.41 -15.25 5.47
C GLN A 145 0.09 -15.08 6.26
N ILE A 146 -0.12 -13.92 6.88
CA ILE A 146 -1.35 -13.57 7.61
C ILE A 146 -2.15 -12.54 6.81
N PHE A 147 -1.51 -11.43 6.44
CA PHE A 147 -2.11 -10.31 5.75
C PHE A 147 -1.87 -10.39 4.24
N SER A 148 -2.23 -11.53 3.65
CA SER A 148 -2.02 -11.79 2.22
C SER A 148 -2.67 -10.71 1.34
N GLY A 149 -1.90 -10.17 0.40
CA GLY A 149 -2.36 -9.13 -0.52
C GLY A 149 -2.34 -7.71 0.07
N ILE A 150 -1.93 -7.52 1.33
CA ILE A 150 -1.68 -6.18 1.86
C ILE A 150 -0.37 -5.63 1.28
N GLY A 151 -0.52 -4.75 0.29
CA GLY A 151 0.57 -3.95 -0.27
C GLY A 151 0.75 -2.60 0.42
N ALA A 152 1.64 -1.77 -0.13
CA ALA A 152 1.99 -0.47 0.45
C ALA A 152 0.81 0.51 0.56
N TYR A 153 -0.10 0.55 -0.41
CA TYR A 153 -1.28 1.42 -0.30
C TYR A 153 -2.40 0.73 0.50
N THR A 154 -2.59 -0.58 0.33
CA THR A 154 -3.63 -1.34 1.02
C THR A 154 -3.48 -1.30 2.53
N SER A 155 -2.25 -1.37 3.05
CA SER A 155 -2.00 -1.24 4.49
C SER A 155 -2.51 0.09 5.05
N GLN A 156 -2.36 1.18 4.30
CA GLN A 156 -2.81 2.51 4.71
C GLN A 156 -4.33 2.63 4.67
N GLU A 157 -4.98 2.01 3.69
CA GLU A 157 -6.44 1.93 3.63
C GLU A 157 -7.01 1.14 4.80
N VAL A 158 -6.42 -0.03 5.10
CA VAL A 158 -6.82 -0.87 6.23
C VAL A 158 -6.59 -0.15 7.56
N LEU A 159 -5.43 0.47 7.76
CA LEU A 159 -5.12 1.23 8.98
C LEU A 159 -6.02 2.46 9.15
N PHE A 160 -6.37 3.13 8.05
CA PHE A 160 -7.35 4.22 8.07
C PHE A 160 -8.74 3.74 8.48
N LEU A 161 -9.21 2.61 7.93
CA LEU A 161 -10.48 1.98 8.30
C LEU A 161 -10.49 1.49 9.75
N ALA A 162 -9.38 0.92 10.23
CA ALA A 162 -9.20 0.47 11.61
C ALA A 162 -9.14 1.64 12.59
N GLY A 163 -8.80 2.83 12.08
CA GLY A 163 -8.50 3.93 12.94
C GLY A 163 -7.23 3.69 13.75
N ILE A 164 -6.16 3.24 13.09
CA ILE A 164 -4.89 2.96 13.75
C ILE A 164 -3.84 3.86 13.08
N PRO A 165 -3.17 4.74 13.84
CA PRO A 165 -2.08 5.53 13.28
C PRO A 165 -1.00 4.60 12.67
N PRO A 166 -0.59 4.81 11.41
CA PRO A 166 0.27 3.87 10.70
C PRO A 166 1.70 3.77 11.26
N TYR A 167 2.04 4.69 12.15
CA TYR A 167 3.32 4.85 12.80
C TYR A 167 3.33 4.29 14.22
N LEU A 168 2.20 3.78 14.74
CA LEU A 168 2.21 3.11 16.04
C LEU A 168 3.18 1.91 16.01
N PRO A 169 3.96 1.69 17.07
CA PRO A 169 4.70 0.45 17.25
C PRO A 169 3.76 -0.74 17.09
N ALA A 170 4.14 -1.70 16.25
CA ALA A 170 3.31 -2.87 15.99
C ALA A 170 3.04 -3.67 17.29
N ARG A 171 4.03 -3.71 18.20
CA ARG A 171 3.87 -4.30 19.54
C ARG A 171 2.73 -3.64 20.31
N GLU A 172 2.64 -2.31 20.33
CA GLU A 172 1.58 -1.56 21.02
C GLU A 172 0.19 -1.77 20.40
N VAL A 173 0.14 -2.10 19.10
CA VAL A 173 -1.10 -2.46 18.41
C VAL A 173 -1.51 -3.89 18.78
N PHE A 174 -0.60 -4.84 18.68
CA PHE A 174 -0.88 -6.27 18.90
C PHE A 174 -0.98 -6.66 20.39
N SER A 175 -0.40 -5.88 21.30
CA SER A 175 -0.61 -6.02 22.75
C SER A 175 -1.91 -5.38 23.23
N CYS A 176 -2.63 -4.67 22.35
CA CYS A 176 -3.91 -4.04 22.66
C CYS A 176 -5.05 -4.80 21.96
N PRO A 177 -5.91 -5.54 22.69
CA PRO A 177 -6.99 -6.33 22.11
C PRO A 177 -7.93 -5.49 21.22
N SER A 178 -8.34 -4.31 21.68
CA SER A 178 -9.22 -3.40 20.93
C SER A 178 -8.62 -2.94 19.60
N ARG A 179 -7.33 -2.57 19.57
CA ARG A 179 -6.65 -2.17 18.31
C ARG A 179 -6.49 -3.36 17.37
N THR A 180 -6.15 -4.53 17.91
CA THR A 180 -6.05 -5.77 17.12
C THR A 180 -7.38 -6.13 16.48
N ALA A 181 -8.47 -6.13 17.25
CA ALA A 181 -9.83 -6.41 16.74
C ALA A 181 -10.24 -5.43 15.64
N ARG A 182 -9.98 -4.12 15.82
CA ARG A 182 -10.24 -3.10 14.80
C ARG A 182 -9.43 -3.31 13.52
N LEU A 183 -8.15 -3.66 13.65
CA LEU A 183 -7.29 -3.98 12.50
C LEU A 183 -7.85 -5.14 11.68
N VAL A 184 -8.27 -6.20 12.37
CA VAL A 184 -8.84 -7.41 11.77
C VAL A 184 -10.17 -7.11 11.07
N ALA A 185 -11.07 -6.42 11.76
CA ALA A 185 -12.35 -6.03 11.20
C ALA A 185 -12.19 -5.09 9.99
N ALA A 186 -11.23 -4.17 10.03
CA ALA A 186 -10.89 -3.32 8.90
C ALA A 186 -10.37 -4.11 7.70
N PHE A 187 -9.51 -5.10 7.93
CA PHE A 187 -9.01 -5.96 6.86
C PHE A 187 -10.13 -6.79 6.24
N TYR A 188 -10.98 -7.40 7.07
CA TYR A 188 -12.16 -8.13 6.61
C TYR A 188 -13.11 -7.24 5.79
N MET A 189 -13.45 -6.05 6.30
CA MET A 189 -14.30 -5.08 5.58
C MET A 189 -13.68 -4.66 4.25
N PHE A 190 -12.37 -4.43 4.23
CA PHE A 190 -11.66 -4.05 3.01
C PHE A 190 -11.83 -5.12 1.92
N LEU A 191 -11.67 -6.39 2.28
CA LEU A 191 -11.85 -7.52 1.36
C LEU A 191 -13.32 -7.72 0.98
N LEU A 192 -14.23 -7.71 1.95
CA LEU A 192 -15.67 -7.89 1.74
C LEU A 192 -16.25 -6.84 0.77
N ASN A 193 -15.80 -5.59 0.89
CA ASN A 193 -16.22 -4.51 -0.01
C ASN A 193 -15.50 -4.59 -1.36
N GLY A 194 -14.25 -5.05 -1.38
CA GLY A 194 -13.42 -5.10 -2.58
C GLY A 194 -13.83 -6.20 -3.55
N GLU A 195 -13.98 -7.44 -3.06
CA GLU A 195 -14.15 -8.63 -3.89
C GLU A 195 -15.38 -8.57 -4.83
N PRO A 196 -16.61 -8.27 -4.35
CA PRO A 196 -17.79 -8.25 -5.21
C PRO A 196 -17.76 -7.13 -6.25
N ARG A 197 -17.05 -6.04 -5.95
CA ARG A 197 -16.99 -4.86 -6.82
C ARG A 197 -15.84 -4.95 -7.81
N LEU A 198 -14.80 -5.72 -7.54
CA LEU A 198 -13.60 -5.80 -8.38
C LEU A 198 -13.91 -6.04 -9.88
N PRO A 199 -14.90 -6.87 -10.27
CA PRO A 199 -15.34 -6.98 -11.66
C PRO A 199 -15.76 -5.65 -12.29
N ASP A 200 -16.47 -4.78 -11.57
CA ASP A 200 -16.90 -3.46 -12.06
C ASP A 200 -15.72 -2.52 -12.33
N LEU A 201 -14.62 -2.70 -11.60
CA LEU A 201 -13.38 -1.96 -11.81
C LEU A 201 -12.58 -2.53 -12.99
N LEU A 202 -12.44 -3.86 -13.05
CA LEU A 202 -11.56 -4.52 -14.00
C LEU A 202 -12.20 -4.71 -15.38
N HIS A 203 -13.45 -5.16 -15.47
CA HIS A 203 -14.10 -5.46 -16.74
C HIS A 203 -14.10 -4.29 -17.72
N PRO A 204 -14.39 -3.04 -17.33
CA PRO A 204 -14.31 -1.91 -18.24
C PRO A 204 -12.89 -1.67 -18.77
N ALA A 205 -11.86 -2.00 -17.97
CA ALA A 205 -10.46 -1.89 -18.34
C ALA A 205 -9.95 -3.06 -19.19
N MET A 206 -10.58 -4.23 -19.14
CA MET A 206 -10.24 -5.36 -19.99
C MET A 206 -10.56 -5.09 -21.46
N PHE A 207 -9.64 -5.41 -22.35
CA PHE A 207 -9.82 -5.30 -23.80
C PHE A 207 -9.18 -6.51 -24.47
N GLU A 208 -9.98 -7.33 -25.14
CA GLU A 208 -9.56 -8.59 -25.79
C GLU A 208 -8.91 -9.63 -24.85
N GLY A 209 -9.12 -9.54 -23.53
CA GLY A 209 -8.50 -10.41 -22.52
C GLY A 209 -7.19 -9.85 -21.93
N VAL A 210 -6.81 -8.63 -22.31
CA VAL A 210 -5.65 -7.91 -21.79
C VAL A 210 -6.13 -6.72 -20.97
N LEU A 211 -5.50 -6.48 -19.82
CA LEU A 211 -5.78 -5.30 -19.02
C LEU A 211 -5.26 -4.05 -19.77
N ALA A 212 -6.17 -3.16 -20.19
CA ALA A 212 -5.84 -1.97 -20.96
C ALA A 212 -6.62 -0.75 -20.45
N PRO A 213 -6.35 -0.29 -19.22
CA PRO A 213 -7.10 0.80 -18.59
C PRO A 213 -6.83 2.12 -19.31
N THR A 214 -7.85 2.97 -19.41
CA THR A 214 -7.69 4.36 -19.85
C THR A 214 -7.34 5.25 -18.65
N ASP A 215 -7.06 6.53 -18.89
CA ASP A 215 -6.81 7.47 -17.80
C ASP A 215 -8.08 7.67 -16.96
N GLU A 216 -9.26 7.56 -17.56
CA GLU A 216 -10.56 7.61 -16.90
C GLU A 216 -10.79 6.41 -15.98
N HIS A 217 -10.49 5.18 -16.44
CA HIS A 217 -10.57 3.99 -15.57
C HIS A 217 -9.64 4.09 -14.36
N ARG A 218 -8.42 4.61 -14.55
CA ARG A 218 -7.49 4.86 -13.44
C ARG A 218 -8.03 5.91 -12.48
N GLN A 219 -8.58 7.01 -12.99
CA GLN A 219 -9.21 8.05 -12.16
C GLN A 219 -10.38 7.50 -11.35
N GLN A 220 -11.17 6.59 -11.92
CA GLN A 220 -12.25 5.93 -11.20
C GLN A 220 -11.74 5.16 -9.99
N TYR A 221 -10.58 4.51 -10.09
CA TYR A 221 -9.97 3.81 -8.95
C TYR A 221 -9.60 4.74 -7.79
N ALA A 222 -9.29 6.02 -8.04
CA ALA A 222 -9.02 6.98 -6.96
C ALA A 222 -10.21 7.13 -5.99
N TYR A 223 -11.43 6.92 -6.46
CA TYR A 223 -12.65 6.98 -5.65
C TYR A 223 -12.88 5.72 -4.81
N TRP A 224 -12.13 4.65 -5.05
CA TRP A 224 -12.19 3.40 -4.28
C TRP A 224 -11.27 3.41 -3.07
N LEU A 225 -10.21 4.19 -3.15
CA LEU A 225 -9.30 4.43 -2.03
C LEU A 225 -9.99 5.36 -1.04
N TYR A 226 -9.71 5.23 0.25
CA TYR A 226 -10.18 6.15 1.27
C TYR A 226 -9.15 7.26 1.49
N VAL A 227 -7.88 6.91 1.75
CA VAL A 227 -6.85 7.86 2.21
C VAL A 227 -5.66 8.01 1.25
N TRP A 228 -5.27 6.97 0.53
CA TRP A 228 -4.00 6.95 -0.17
C TRP A 228 -3.95 7.95 -1.33
N ALA A 229 -2.88 8.75 -1.36
CA ALA A 229 -2.61 9.75 -2.39
C ALA A 229 -3.75 10.73 -2.67
N LYS A 230 -4.60 11.00 -1.68
CA LYS A 230 -5.61 12.06 -1.75
C LYS A 230 -5.07 13.34 -1.12
N SER A 231 -5.65 14.49 -1.45
CA SER A 231 -5.36 15.73 -0.74
C SER A 231 -6.21 15.86 0.53
N GLU A 232 -7.46 15.43 0.41
CA GLU A 232 -8.47 15.46 1.44
C GLU A 232 -9.27 14.16 1.41
N VAL A 233 -9.79 13.78 2.58
CA VAL A 233 -10.69 12.64 2.73
C VAL A 233 -12.03 13.11 3.30
N GLN A 234 -13.10 12.45 2.85
CA GLN A 234 -14.43 12.61 3.42
C GLN A 234 -14.56 11.67 4.62
N VAL A 235 -14.99 12.23 5.75
CA VAL A 235 -15.07 11.52 7.02
C VAL A 235 -16.35 11.92 7.76
N SER A 236 -16.68 11.17 8.81
CA SER A 236 -17.72 11.59 9.73
C SER A 236 -17.36 12.91 10.42
N ARG A 237 -18.36 13.66 10.87
CA ARG A 237 -18.14 14.87 11.66
C ARG A 237 -17.33 14.57 12.93
N ARG A 238 -17.69 13.50 13.64
CA ARG A 238 -17.05 13.10 14.89
C ARG A 238 -15.60 12.64 14.65
N PHE A 239 -15.31 11.94 13.55
CA PHE A 239 -13.93 11.60 13.16
C PHE A 239 -13.11 12.86 12.88
N LYS A 240 -13.70 13.87 12.20
CA LYS A 240 -13.03 15.16 12.01
C LYS A 240 -12.76 15.87 13.33
N GLU A 241 -13.69 15.85 14.27
CA GLU A 241 -13.52 16.41 15.62
C GLU A 241 -12.37 15.69 16.34
N ALA A 242 -12.33 14.36 16.30
CA ALA A 242 -11.27 13.59 16.94
C ALA A 242 -9.89 13.79 16.29
N VAL A 243 -9.80 13.91 14.96
CA VAL A 243 -8.55 14.30 14.28
C VAL A 243 -8.12 15.71 14.67
N SER A 244 -9.06 16.65 14.81
CA SER A 244 -8.78 18.02 15.25
C SER A 244 -8.25 18.05 16.69
N ASP A 245 -8.86 17.26 17.58
CA ASP A 245 -8.42 17.12 18.97
C ASP A 245 -7.02 16.52 19.04
N TYR A 246 -6.75 15.49 18.24
CA TYR A 246 -5.42 14.91 18.10
C TYR A 246 -4.39 15.96 17.65
N HIS A 247 -4.66 16.71 16.57
CA HIS A 247 -3.73 17.75 16.11
C HIS A 247 -3.52 18.85 17.15
N THR A 248 -4.54 19.16 17.94
CA THR A 248 -4.43 20.12 19.04
C THR A 248 -3.49 19.58 20.13
N ARG A 249 -3.64 18.32 20.52
CA ARG A 249 -2.76 17.65 21.50
C ARG A 249 -1.33 17.51 20.99
N VAL A 250 -1.13 17.16 19.72
CA VAL A 250 0.20 17.11 19.09
C VAL A 250 0.89 18.46 19.18
N LYS A 251 0.19 19.57 18.93
CA LYS A 251 0.78 20.91 19.03
C LYS A 251 1.20 21.25 20.46
N VAL A 252 0.38 20.89 21.45
CA VAL A 252 0.72 21.07 22.87
C VAL A 252 1.95 20.24 23.21
N TYR A 253 1.96 18.97 22.83
CA TYR A 253 3.09 18.07 23.05
C TYR A 253 4.39 18.57 22.40
N ILE A 254 4.34 19.05 21.15
CA ILE A 254 5.52 19.62 20.49
C ILE A 254 6.05 20.83 21.27
N ALA A 255 5.16 21.72 21.73
CA ALA A 255 5.56 22.87 22.52
C ALA A 255 6.16 22.48 23.89
N GLU A 256 5.64 21.42 24.52
CA GLU A 256 6.18 20.87 25.77
C GLU A 256 7.57 20.25 25.56
N VAL A 257 7.77 19.50 24.48
CA VAL A 257 9.08 18.92 24.12
C VAL A 257 10.08 20.03 23.79
N GLU A 258 9.71 21.01 22.96
CA GLU A 258 10.57 22.15 22.64
C GLU A 258 10.97 22.95 23.89
N ALA A 259 10.03 23.10 24.84
CA ALA A 259 10.32 23.74 26.13
C ALA A 259 11.29 22.91 26.98
N ALA A 260 11.09 21.59 27.06
CA ALA A 260 11.96 20.68 27.79
C ALA A 260 13.36 20.60 27.18
N GLU A 261 13.47 20.54 25.85
CA GLU A 261 14.74 20.60 25.13
C GLU A 261 15.47 21.94 25.37
N ALA A 262 14.74 23.05 25.37
CA ALA A 262 15.31 24.36 25.68
C ALA A 262 15.79 24.45 27.14
N GLU A 263 15.06 23.86 28.09
CA GLU A 263 15.46 23.78 29.49
C GLU A 263 16.70 22.88 29.66
N ALA A 264 16.72 21.71 29.03
CA ALA A 264 17.86 20.80 29.04
C ALA A 264 19.12 21.46 28.43
N ALA A 265 18.97 22.17 27.29
CA ALA A 265 20.06 22.94 26.69
C ALA A 265 20.55 24.08 27.61
N ALA A 266 19.64 24.76 28.30
CA ALA A 266 20.00 25.78 29.27
C ALA A 266 20.72 25.19 30.50
N ARG A 267 20.31 24.01 30.96
CA ARG A 267 20.96 23.27 32.06
C ARG A 267 22.36 22.82 31.64
N LEU A 268 22.52 22.22 30.47
CA LEU A 268 23.82 21.81 29.93
C LEU A 268 24.78 23.00 29.86
N LYS A 269 24.30 24.15 29.36
CA LYS A 269 25.09 25.38 29.33
C LYS A 269 25.51 25.86 30.73
N ARG A 270 24.65 25.74 31.75
CA ARG A 270 25.02 26.07 33.14
C ARG A 270 26.08 25.12 33.68
N VAL A 271 25.98 23.82 33.37
CA VAL A 271 27.00 22.83 33.74
C VAL A 271 28.34 23.18 33.10
N GLU A 272 28.35 23.55 31.81
CA GLU A 272 29.56 24.02 31.12
C GLU A 272 30.14 25.29 31.75
N GLU A 273 29.30 26.27 32.09
CA GLU A 273 29.72 27.52 32.76
C GLU A 273 30.30 27.24 34.17
N VAL A 274 29.70 26.32 34.93
CA VAL A 274 30.18 25.91 36.25
C VAL A 274 31.51 25.13 36.13
N ALA A 275 31.63 24.24 35.15
CA ALA A 275 32.86 23.51 34.88
C ALA A 275 34.00 24.47 34.49
N GLU A 276 33.74 25.44 33.62
CA GLU A 276 34.70 26.48 33.25
C GLU A 276 35.10 27.34 34.47
N ALA A 277 34.14 27.70 35.32
CA ALA A 277 34.40 28.45 36.55
C ALA A 277 35.24 27.64 37.57
N LYS A 278 34.94 26.35 37.75
CA LYS A 278 35.72 25.43 38.60
C LYS A 278 37.15 25.28 38.07
N ALA A 279 37.34 25.11 36.76
CA ALA A 279 38.66 25.03 36.13
C ALA A 279 39.48 26.32 36.37
N LYS A 280 38.89 27.49 36.12
CA LYS A 280 39.56 28.79 36.40
C LYS A 280 39.91 28.97 37.87
N ALA A 281 39.06 28.51 38.79
CA ALA A 281 39.31 28.58 40.22
C ALA A 281 40.47 27.64 40.64
N ALA A 282 40.54 26.44 40.08
CA ALA A 282 41.63 25.50 40.29
C ALA A 282 42.98 26.07 39.80
N ASP A 283 43.01 26.65 38.60
CA ASP A 283 44.20 27.32 38.06
C ASP A 283 44.66 28.48 38.96
N ALA A 284 43.73 29.31 39.43
CA ALA A 284 44.04 30.41 40.34
C ALA A 284 44.55 29.92 41.71
N ALA A 285 44.00 28.81 42.23
CA ALA A 285 44.46 28.19 43.47
C ALA A 285 45.89 27.64 43.31
N LYS A 286 46.17 26.96 42.19
CA LYS A 286 47.51 26.45 41.84
C LYS A 286 48.53 27.58 41.74
N ALA A 287 48.18 28.68 41.08
CA ALA A 287 49.04 29.87 40.99
C ALA A 287 49.37 30.45 42.37
N ARG A 288 48.39 30.57 43.27
CA ARG A 288 48.59 31.06 44.64
C ARG A 288 49.44 30.14 45.50
N ALA A 289 49.37 28.82 45.30
CA ALA A 289 50.19 27.86 46.02
C ALA A 289 51.65 27.93 45.58
N VAL A 290 51.89 28.08 44.26
CA VAL A 290 53.22 28.33 43.69
C VAL A 290 53.84 29.61 44.27
N GLU A 291 53.07 30.69 44.41
CA GLU A 291 53.54 31.94 45.05
C GLU A 291 53.94 31.76 46.52
N ARG A 292 53.34 30.79 47.23
CA ARG A 292 53.67 30.48 48.63
C ARG A 292 54.83 29.50 48.80
N GLY A 293 55.33 28.90 47.73
CA GLY A 293 56.34 27.84 47.79
C GLY A 293 55.82 26.53 48.39
N GLU A 294 54.51 26.29 48.31
CA GLU A 294 53.90 25.03 48.71
C GLU A 294 54.03 24.03 47.54
N ASP A 295 54.69 22.89 47.78
CA ASP A 295 54.65 21.75 46.85
C ASP A 295 53.25 21.13 46.90
N VAL A 296 52.47 21.31 45.83
CA VAL A 296 51.09 20.83 45.72
C VAL A 296 51.06 19.61 44.80
N ASP A 297 51.25 18.44 45.40
CA ASP A 297 50.79 17.15 44.85
C ASP A 297 49.31 17.00 45.22
N VAL A 298 48.41 17.52 44.37
CA VAL A 298 46.97 17.30 44.58
C VAL A 298 46.35 16.80 43.29
N ASP A 299 45.95 15.52 43.31
CA ASP A 299 45.05 14.88 42.35
C ASP A 299 43.63 15.47 42.47
N VAL A 300 43.44 16.73 42.03
CA VAL A 300 42.13 17.42 42.06
C VAL A 300 41.22 16.96 40.91
N GLU A 301 41.74 16.30 39.88
CA GLU A 301 40.98 16.01 38.66
C GLU A 301 39.87 14.95 38.85
N ALA A 302 39.97 14.07 39.85
CA ALA A 302 39.05 12.92 39.97
C ALA A 302 37.66 13.25 40.57
N ASP A 303 37.52 14.29 41.41
CA ASP A 303 36.24 14.59 42.08
C ASP A 303 35.29 15.47 41.23
N ALA A 304 35.78 16.09 40.16
CA ALA A 304 34.96 17.00 39.35
C ALA A 304 34.07 16.28 38.32
N GLU A 305 34.47 15.11 37.84
CA GLU A 305 33.73 14.37 36.80
C GLU A 305 32.51 13.63 37.37
N SER A 306 32.55 13.16 38.63
CA SER A 306 31.45 12.38 39.21
C SER A 306 30.21 13.20 39.55
N GLU A 307 30.35 14.50 39.86
CA GLU A 307 29.18 15.37 40.11
C GLU A 307 28.39 15.65 38.82
N VAL A 308 29.06 15.66 37.66
CA VAL A 308 28.44 16.03 36.38
C VAL A 308 27.58 14.89 35.81
N GLU A 309 27.99 13.64 35.96
CA GLU A 309 27.26 12.50 35.40
C GLU A 309 25.92 12.23 36.11
N SER A 310 25.81 12.54 37.41
CA SER A 310 24.58 12.28 38.18
C SER A 310 23.41 13.23 37.86
N GLU A 311 23.65 14.30 37.10
CA GLU A 311 22.65 15.34 36.82
C GLU A 311 21.94 15.23 35.45
N VAL A 312 22.39 14.34 34.55
CA VAL A 312 21.99 14.39 33.12
C VAL A 312 20.84 13.45 32.74
N ASP A 313 20.45 12.48 33.59
CA ASP A 313 19.27 11.63 33.32
C ASP A 313 17.97 12.37 33.65
N VAL A 314 17.43 13.07 32.65
CA VAL A 314 16.08 13.65 32.70
C VAL A 314 15.17 12.75 31.87
N ASP A 315 14.50 11.80 32.54
CA ASP A 315 13.36 11.07 31.96
C ASP A 315 12.23 12.08 31.73
N ILE A 316 12.05 12.52 30.49
CA ILE A 316 10.90 13.34 30.08
C ILE A 316 9.75 12.36 29.83
N PRO A 317 8.71 12.31 30.69
CA PRO A 317 7.58 11.42 30.46
C PRO A 317 6.87 11.82 29.17
N LEU A 318 6.83 10.90 28.21
CA LEU A 318 6.12 11.10 26.96
C LEU A 318 4.60 11.04 27.23
N PRO A 319 3.81 12.08 26.90
CA PRO A 319 2.37 12.01 27.04
C PRO A 319 1.79 10.96 26.11
N VAL A 320 0.89 10.13 26.65
CA VAL A 320 0.14 9.11 25.90
C VAL A 320 -0.72 9.82 24.85
N LEU A 321 -0.36 9.66 23.57
CA LEU A 321 -1.19 10.15 22.47
C LEU A 321 -2.41 9.24 22.32
N LEU A 322 -3.58 9.78 22.67
CA LEU A 322 -4.86 9.10 22.51
C LEU A 322 -5.11 8.69 21.06
N ASP A 323 -5.72 7.51 20.91
CA ASP A 323 -6.21 6.99 19.63
C ASP A 323 -7.44 7.80 19.19
N PRO A 324 -7.35 8.59 18.10
CA PRO A 324 -8.42 9.51 17.74
C PRO A 324 -9.55 8.87 16.93
N PHE A 325 -9.63 7.56 16.80
CA PHE A 325 -10.44 6.97 15.73
C PHE A 325 -11.64 6.13 16.16
N GLU A 326 -12.64 6.15 15.27
CA GLU A 326 -13.92 5.48 15.41
C GLU A 326 -13.98 4.15 14.64
N PRO A 327 -14.42 3.04 15.26
CA PRO A 327 -14.69 1.78 14.57
C PRO A 327 -16.00 1.80 13.76
N THR A 328 -16.59 2.98 13.50
CA THR A 328 -17.90 3.09 12.82
C THR A 328 -17.90 2.48 11.41
N LEU A 329 -16.75 2.45 10.74
CA LEU A 329 -16.61 1.86 9.41
C LEU A 329 -16.43 0.34 9.41
N VAL A 330 -16.11 -0.26 10.57
CA VAL A 330 -15.79 -1.70 10.70
C VAL A 330 -16.82 -2.50 11.45
N ARG A 331 -17.88 -1.87 11.95
CA ARG A 331 -18.88 -2.53 12.80
C ARG A 331 -19.55 -3.74 12.17
N ALA A 332 -19.95 -3.67 10.90
CA ALA A 332 -20.54 -4.81 10.22
C ALA A 332 -19.60 -6.04 10.19
N ALA A 333 -18.28 -5.82 10.14
CA ALA A 333 -17.31 -6.90 10.29
C ALA A 333 -17.09 -7.30 11.75
N LEU A 334 -17.13 -6.36 12.69
CA LEU A 334 -17.08 -6.70 14.12
C LEU A 334 -18.24 -7.62 14.51
N ASP A 335 -19.44 -7.39 13.99
CA ASP A 335 -20.62 -8.25 14.18
C ASP A 335 -20.43 -9.60 13.46
N ALA A 336 -20.04 -9.58 12.18
CA ALA A 336 -19.85 -10.81 11.39
C ALA A 336 -18.70 -11.71 11.91
N LEU A 337 -17.69 -11.12 12.55
CA LEU A 337 -16.58 -11.81 13.20
C LEU A 337 -16.78 -11.98 14.70
N ASP A 338 -17.86 -11.42 15.25
CA ASP A 338 -18.23 -11.47 16.66
C ASP A 338 -17.21 -10.81 17.63
N LEU A 339 -16.41 -9.87 17.13
CA LEU A 339 -15.37 -9.15 17.88
C LEU A 339 -15.86 -7.88 18.59
N GLU A 340 -17.17 -7.58 18.61
CA GLU A 340 -17.70 -6.35 19.23
C GLU A 340 -17.33 -6.24 20.72
N HIS A 341 -17.32 -7.37 21.44
CA HIS A 341 -17.01 -7.41 22.86
C HIS A 341 -15.55 -7.02 23.18
N LEU A 342 -14.59 -7.32 22.30
CA LEU A 342 -13.18 -6.92 22.46
C LEU A 342 -12.96 -5.40 22.28
N VAL A 343 -13.89 -4.71 21.64
CA VAL A 343 -13.80 -3.27 21.34
C VAL A 343 -14.59 -2.44 22.35
N PHE A 344 -15.75 -2.95 22.76
CA PHE A 344 -16.74 -2.20 23.54
C PHE A 344 -16.92 -2.71 24.96
N GLY A 345 -16.29 -3.82 25.33
CA GLY A 345 -16.47 -4.43 26.65
C GLY A 345 -17.92 -4.84 26.91
N LEU A 346 -18.64 -5.34 25.90
CA LEU A 346 -20.01 -5.84 26.06
C LEU A 346 -20.01 -7.31 26.47
N GLU A 347 -20.80 -7.66 27.49
CA GLU A 347 -21.06 -9.05 27.87
C GLU A 347 -21.73 -9.80 26.70
N ARG A 348 -21.19 -10.97 26.32
CA ARG A 348 -21.84 -11.88 25.37
C ARG A 348 -22.94 -12.67 26.08
N SER A 349 -23.96 -13.09 25.34
CA SER A 349 -24.92 -14.08 25.86
C SER A 349 -24.26 -15.45 25.98
N ASP A 350 -24.47 -16.14 27.11
CA ASP A 350 -23.83 -17.42 27.50
C ASP A 350 -23.98 -18.60 26.49
N ASP A 351 -24.78 -18.46 25.43
CA ASP A 351 -25.19 -19.57 24.56
C ASP A 351 -24.43 -19.66 23.21
N VAL A 352 -23.34 -18.90 22.99
CA VAL A 352 -22.62 -18.88 21.69
C VAL A 352 -21.16 -19.30 21.85
N ASP A 353 -20.73 -20.30 21.07
CA ASP A 353 -19.32 -20.72 20.97
C ASP A 353 -18.41 -19.51 20.65
N ASP A 354 -17.24 -19.44 21.27
CA ASP A 354 -16.30 -18.33 21.10
C ASP A 354 -15.62 -18.31 19.72
N ASP A 355 -15.56 -17.13 19.09
CA ASP A 355 -14.77 -16.97 17.86
C ASP A 355 -13.28 -17.20 18.15
N PRO A 356 -12.42 -17.61 17.19
CA PRO A 356 -11.04 -18.00 17.51
C PRO A 356 -10.06 -16.90 17.94
N LEU A 357 -10.32 -15.61 17.65
CA LEU A 357 -9.55 -14.54 18.28
C LEU A 357 -9.95 -14.46 19.74
N THR A 358 -11.24 -14.49 19.99
CA THR A 358 -11.82 -14.54 21.31
C THR A 358 -11.39 -15.80 22.04
N ALA A 359 -11.35 -16.97 21.41
CA ALA A 359 -10.82 -18.23 21.93
C ALA A 359 -9.29 -18.28 21.94
N MET A 360 -8.55 -17.44 21.23
CA MET A 360 -7.13 -17.22 21.57
C MET A 360 -7.05 -16.41 22.87
N PHE A 361 -7.86 -15.35 22.98
CA PHE A 361 -8.03 -14.56 24.19
C PHE A 361 -8.83 -15.28 25.30
N ARG A 362 -9.38 -16.50 25.09
CA ARG A 362 -10.28 -17.26 25.98
C ARG A 362 -9.95 -18.75 26.13
N ALA A 363 -9.49 -19.51 25.14
CA ALA A 363 -9.18 -20.95 25.28
C ALA A 363 -7.77 -21.22 25.85
N GLU A 364 -6.87 -20.25 25.77
CA GLU A 364 -5.68 -20.18 26.64
C GLU A 364 -5.98 -19.47 27.97
N ALA A 365 -7.24 -19.09 28.24
CA ALA A 365 -7.57 -17.92 29.05
C ALA A 365 -8.93 -17.92 29.82
N LEU A 366 -9.81 -18.91 29.73
CA LEU A 366 -11.14 -18.81 30.36
C LEU A 366 -11.63 -20.10 31.02
N ASP A 367 -11.35 -21.30 30.49
CA ASP A 367 -11.74 -22.52 31.22
C ASP A 367 -10.87 -22.79 32.46
N ALA A 368 -9.76 -22.06 32.62
CA ALA A 368 -8.91 -22.11 33.81
C ALA A 368 -8.68 -20.74 34.49
N LEU A 369 -9.08 -19.60 33.87
CA LEU A 369 -8.40 -18.31 34.14
C LEU A 369 -9.31 -17.06 34.28
N ASP A 370 -10.63 -17.12 34.03
CA ASP A 370 -11.62 -16.10 34.45
C ASP A 370 -11.19 -14.61 34.23
N LEU A 371 -10.86 -14.27 32.98
CA LEU A 371 -10.33 -12.98 32.50
C LEU A 371 -11.40 -11.91 32.18
N GLU A 372 -12.63 -12.07 32.64
CA GLU A 372 -13.70 -11.10 32.37
C GLU A 372 -13.33 -9.68 32.84
N HIS A 373 -12.60 -9.57 33.95
CA HIS A 373 -12.14 -8.30 34.51
C HIS A 373 -11.22 -7.48 33.58
N LEU A 374 -10.45 -8.13 32.69
CA LEU A 374 -9.48 -7.48 31.80
C LEU A 374 -10.10 -6.89 30.53
N VAL A 375 -11.08 -7.61 29.99
CA VAL A 375 -11.80 -7.23 28.77
C VAL A 375 -13.05 -6.42 29.07
N PHE A 376 -13.56 -6.43 30.31
CA PHE A 376 -14.79 -5.71 30.68
C PHE A 376 -14.59 -4.66 31.77
N GLY A 377 -13.39 -4.56 32.37
CA GLY A 377 -13.11 -3.59 33.44
C GLY A 377 -13.91 -3.86 34.72
N LEU A 378 -14.32 -5.10 34.95
CA LEU A 378 -15.03 -5.53 36.15
C LEU A 378 -14.02 -5.80 37.28
N GLU A 379 -14.22 -5.32 38.50
CA GLU A 379 -13.35 -5.66 39.63
C GLU A 379 -13.48 -7.15 39.99
N ARG A 380 -12.35 -7.86 40.09
CA ARG A 380 -12.31 -9.28 40.49
C ARG A 380 -12.29 -9.42 42.02
N SER A 381 -12.83 -10.52 42.54
CA SER A 381 -12.73 -10.86 43.98
C SER A 381 -11.35 -11.44 44.33
N ASP A 382 -10.77 -11.05 45.48
CA ASP A 382 -9.37 -11.25 45.91
C ASP A 382 -8.82 -12.71 46.03
N ASP A 383 -9.58 -13.76 45.68
CA ASP A 383 -9.27 -15.15 46.12
C ASP A 383 -8.81 -16.13 45.01
N VAL A 384 -8.35 -15.67 43.84
CA VAL A 384 -7.93 -16.56 42.73
C VAL A 384 -6.51 -16.22 42.24
N ASP A 385 -5.65 -17.25 42.15
CA ASP A 385 -4.27 -17.17 41.63
C ASP A 385 -4.24 -16.70 40.17
N ASP A 386 -3.31 -15.81 39.82
CA ASP A 386 -3.15 -15.25 38.49
C ASP A 386 -2.78 -16.29 37.43
N ASP A 387 -3.40 -16.19 36.25
CA ASP A 387 -3.01 -17.00 35.11
C ASP A 387 -1.70 -16.52 34.47
N PRO A 388 -1.00 -17.33 33.66
CA PRO A 388 0.30 -16.95 33.11
C PRO A 388 0.29 -15.68 32.24
N LEU A 389 -0.83 -15.34 31.58
CA LEU A 389 -0.94 -14.16 30.72
C LEU A 389 -1.31 -12.92 31.54
N THR A 390 -2.18 -13.02 32.56
CA THR A 390 -2.40 -11.95 33.56
C THR A 390 -1.20 -11.78 34.47
N ALA A 391 -0.53 -12.85 34.89
CA ALA A 391 0.73 -12.81 35.62
C ALA A 391 1.83 -12.20 34.76
N MET A 392 1.85 -12.45 33.44
CA MET A 392 2.75 -11.76 32.51
C MET A 392 2.38 -10.28 32.38
N PHE A 393 1.13 -9.94 32.03
CA PHE A 393 0.71 -8.54 31.93
C PHE A 393 0.78 -7.80 33.28
N ARG A 394 0.63 -8.46 34.43
CA ARG A 394 0.79 -7.93 35.79
C ARG A 394 2.26 -7.84 36.20
N ALA A 395 3.11 -8.80 35.80
CA ALA A 395 4.55 -8.73 35.98
C ALA A 395 5.18 -7.64 35.10
N GLU A 396 4.57 -7.35 33.95
CA GLU A 396 4.94 -6.28 33.02
C GLU A 396 4.17 -4.97 33.27
N ASP A 397 3.29 -4.91 34.29
CA ASP A 397 2.50 -3.74 34.70
C ASP A 397 1.60 -3.12 33.60
N LEU A 398 1.10 -3.94 32.67
CA LEU A 398 0.30 -3.53 31.51
C LEU A 398 -1.22 -3.59 31.75
N LEU A 399 -1.66 -3.94 32.96
CA LEU A 399 -3.08 -4.17 33.29
C LEU A 399 -3.81 -2.98 33.91
N CYS A 400 -3.10 -1.89 34.18
CA CYS A 400 -3.65 -0.77 34.92
C CYS A 400 -4.36 0.28 34.05
N GLU A 401 -4.36 0.14 32.72
CA GLU A 401 -4.98 1.12 31.83
C GLU A 401 -6.29 0.60 31.19
N PRO A 402 -7.43 1.32 31.35
CA PRO A 402 -8.66 0.97 30.64
C PRO A 402 -8.45 1.12 29.13
N THR A 403 -8.29 -0.02 28.43
CA THR A 403 -8.11 -0.05 26.97
C THR A 403 -9.41 0.12 26.20
N HIS A 404 -10.55 0.16 26.91
CA HIS A 404 -11.88 0.30 26.32
C HIS A 404 -12.16 1.74 25.94
N LEU A 405 -12.64 1.94 24.73
CA LEU A 405 -13.06 3.25 24.30
C LEU A 405 -14.34 3.63 25.07
N THR A 406 -14.27 4.66 25.92
CA THR A 406 -15.38 5.08 26.77
C THR A 406 -16.60 5.49 25.94
N TYR A 407 -17.72 4.78 26.15
CA TYR A 407 -19.09 5.09 25.73
C TYR A 407 -19.23 5.61 24.28
N TYR A 408 -19.35 4.69 23.31
CA TYR A 408 -19.73 5.06 21.95
C TYR A 408 -21.23 5.36 21.87
N ASP A 409 -21.57 6.62 21.54
CA ASP A 409 -22.92 6.96 21.10
C ASP A 409 -23.21 6.17 19.80
N PRO A 410 -24.28 5.35 19.74
CA PRO A 410 -24.57 4.49 18.61
C PRO A 410 -25.17 5.31 17.46
N ILE A 411 -24.37 6.16 16.81
CA ILE A 411 -24.80 6.90 15.62
C ILE A 411 -24.49 6.03 14.40
N PHE A 412 -25.33 5.01 14.27
CA PHE A 412 -25.29 3.98 13.25
C PHE A 412 -25.66 4.53 11.88
N LEU A 413 -24.88 4.13 10.87
CA LEU A 413 -25.12 4.43 9.46
C LEU A 413 -25.15 5.93 9.19
N LEU A 414 -23.97 6.53 9.09
CA LEU A 414 -23.87 7.82 8.42
C LEU A 414 -24.41 7.62 7.00
N ASP A 415 -25.57 8.22 6.72
CA ASP A 415 -26.05 8.51 5.38
C ASP A 415 -24.84 8.90 4.51
N ALA A 416 -24.79 8.46 3.25
CA ALA A 416 -23.79 8.92 2.31
C ALA A 416 -23.68 10.46 2.26
N ASN A 417 -24.73 11.20 2.63
CA ASN A 417 -24.68 12.65 2.83
C ASN A 417 -24.05 13.09 4.16
N ALA A 418 -24.19 12.31 5.23
CA ALA A 418 -23.52 12.55 6.51
C ALA A 418 -22.00 12.26 6.44
N LEU A 419 -21.58 11.26 5.64
CA LEU A 419 -20.15 11.07 5.29
C LEU A 419 -19.60 12.21 4.42
N LYS A 420 -20.44 12.88 3.63
CA LYS A 420 -20.05 14.09 2.86
C LYS A 420 -20.01 15.35 3.72
N ALA A 421 -20.42 15.32 4.98
CA ALA A 421 -20.58 16.52 5.80
C ALA A 421 -19.24 17.14 6.24
N ALA A 422 -18.15 16.37 6.24
CA ALA A 422 -16.85 16.83 6.69
C ALA A 422 -15.70 16.34 5.80
N THR A 423 -14.71 17.22 5.60
CA THR A 423 -13.42 16.87 4.99
C THR A 423 -12.28 17.14 5.96
N VAL A 424 -11.25 16.30 5.86
CA VAL A 424 -9.99 16.38 6.61
C VAL A 424 -8.82 16.34 5.64
N LEU A 425 -7.81 17.18 5.88
CA LEU A 425 -6.57 17.19 5.11
C LEU A 425 -5.75 15.93 5.38
N THR A 426 -5.10 15.42 4.35
CA THR A 426 -4.14 14.31 4.49
C THR A 426 -2.71 14.82 4.56
N PHE A 427 -1.85 14.04 5.17
CA PHE A 427 -0.41 14.22 5.21
C PHE A 427 0.27 13.07 4.47
N ALA A 428 1.45 13.34 3.93
CA ALA A 428 2.26 12.33 3.27
C ALA A 428 3.67 12.37 3.85
N TYR A 429 4.20 11.19 4.16
CA TYR A 429 5.53 10.98 4.69
C TYR A 429 6.31 10.03 3.79
N THR A 430 7.63 10.15 3.78
CA THR A 430 8.51 9.26 3.03
C THR A 430 9.70 8.82 3.87
N GLY A 431 10.01 7.53 3.83
CA GLY A 431 11.25 6.98 4.39
C GLY A 431 12.14 6.41 3.31
N GLY A 432 12.13 7.05 2.14
CA GLY A 432 12.77 6.58 0.91
C GLY A 432 11.80 6.23 -0.22
N PRO A 433 12.32 5.81 -1.39
CA PRO A 433 11.53 5.69 -2.63
C PRO A 433 10.33 4.73 -2.53
N SER A 434 10.46 3.66 -1.75
CA SER A 434 9.45 2.61 -1.58
C SER A 434 8.60 2.75 -0.31
N ARG A 435 8.97 3.65 0.60
CA ARG A 435 8.30 3.86 1.88
C ARG A 435 7.59 5.20 1.83
N LYS A 436 6.29 5.17 1.52
CA LYS A 436 5.41 6.34 1.50
C LYS A 436 4.18 6.06 2.34
N VAL A 437 3.87 6.94 3.27
CA VAL A 437 2.73 6.82 4.19
C VAL A 437 1.82 8.02 4.02
N TRP A 438 0.55 7.78 3.75
CA TRP A 438 -0.55 8.74 3.71
C TRP A 438 -1.43 8.51 4.92
N THR A 439 -1.81 9.59 5.58
CA THR A 439 -2.65 9.54 6.78
C THR A 439 -3.36 10.86 6.98
N VAL A 440 -4.36 10.90 7.85
CA VAL A 440 -4.99 12.14 8.32
C VAL A 440 -4.32 12.70 9.58
N LEU A 441 -3.38 11.96 10.17
CA LEU A 441 -2.68 12.35 11.38
C LEU A 441 -1.35 13.02 11.06
N ASP A 442 -1.05 14.09 11.76
CA ASP A 442 0.25 14.75 11.68
C ASP A 442 1.22 14.05 12.63
N PHE A 443 2.45 13.76 12.19
CA PHE A 443 3.43 13.08 13.04
C PHE A 443 4.20 14.14 13.82
N PRO A 444 4.32 14.02 15.15
CA PRO A 444 5.17 14.92 15.91
C PRO A 444 6.63 14.71 15.46
N PRO A 445 7.42 15.79 15.25
CA PRO A 445 8.83 15.68 14.85
C PRO A 445 9.68 14.82 15.78
N SER A 446 9.30 14.76 17.07
CA SER A 446 9.98 13.96 18.11
C SER A 446 9.80 12.45 17.97
N PHE A 447 8.90 11.96 17.10
CA PHE A 447 8.83 10.54 16.72
C PHE A 447 9.96 10.15 15.75
N ALA A 448 11.17 10.67 15.98
CA ALA A 448 12.40 10.42 15.23
C ALA A 448 12.80 8.93 15.22
N CYS A 449 12.18 8.09 16.07
CA CYS A 449 12.27 6.63 15.98
C CYS A 449 11.73 6.08 14.65
N ILE A 450 11.02 6.89 13.88
CA ILE A 450 10.39 6.52 12.63
C ILE A 450 11.11 7.30 11.53
N LEU A 451 11.91 6.60 10.72
CA LEU A 451 12.65 7.15 9.57
C LEU A 451 11.69 7.61 8.44
N LEU A 452 10.82 8.57 8.74
CA LEU A 452 9.77 9.09 7.88
C LEU A 452 9.80 10.64 7.89
N ASP A 453 10.21 11.21 6.77
CA ASP A 453 10.20 12.64 6.53
C ASP A 453 8.85 13.09 6.00
N LYS A 454 8.28 14.15 6.59
CA LYS A 454 7.07 14.77 6.08
C LYS A 454 7.36 15.42 4.72
N LEU A 455 6.55 15.08 3.71
CA LEU A 455 6.64 15.73 2.41
C LEU A 455 6.11 17.17 2.50
N ASP A 456 6.86 18.11 1.94
CA ASP A 456 6.37 19.47 1.75
C ASP A 456 5.15 19.52 0.81
N GLU A 457 4.43 20.65 0.79
CA GLU A 457 3.20 20.77 0.01
C GLU A 457 3.40 20.55 -1.50
N VAL A 458 4.56 20.94 -2.04
CA VAL A 458 4.85 20.81 -3.47
C VAL A 458 5.13 19.35 -3.81
N ALA A 459 5.96 18.67 -3.01
CA ALA A 459 6.26 17.26 -3.11
C ALA A 459 5.00 16.42 -2.91
N ARG A 460 4.22 16.68 -1.85
CA ARG A 460 2.93 16.03 -1.58
C ARG A 460 1.98 16.16 -2.76
N ARG A 461 1.82 17.37 -3.32
CA ARG A 461 0.98 17.58 -4.51
C ARG A 461 1.44 16.75 -5.69
N SER A 462 2.74 16.65 -5.95
CA SER A 462 3.28 15.83 -7.04
C SER A 462 2.97 14.34 -6.88
N GLU A 463 2.80 13.89 -5.63
CA GLU A 463 2.51 12.51 -5.24
C GLU A 463 1.01 12.20 -5.13
N LEU A 464 0.12 13.17 -5.34
CA LEU A 464 -1.32 12.92 -5.41
C LEU A 464 -1.66 11.95 -6.53
N PHE A 465 -2.65 11.10 -6.31
CA PHE A 465 -3.12 10.07 -7.23
C PHE A 465 -3.29 10.61 -8.66
N LEU A 466 -4.01 11.73 -8.79
CA LEU A 466 -4.31 12.38 -10.07
C LEU A 466 -3.05 12.84 -10.82
N ASN A 467 -1.98 13.16 -10.10
CA ASN A 467 -0.70 13.53 -10.70
C ASN A 467 0.12 12.28 -11.02
N ARG A 468 0.11 11.26 -10.15
CA ARG A 468 0.83 10.00 -10.38
C ARG A 468 0.32 9.23 -11.60
N ILE A 469 -1.00 9.09 -11.78
CA ILE A 469 -1.56 8.39 -12.96
C ILE A 469 -1.17 9.04 -14.29
N ARG A 470 -0.85 10.35 -14.30
CA ARG A 470 -0.41 11.05 -15.52
C ARG A 470 1.00 10.65 -15.91
N THR A 471 1.82 10.21 -14.95
CA THR A 471 3.20 9.78 -15.18
C THR A 471 3.28 8.39 -15.79
N ARG A 472 2.30 7.52 -15.52
CA ARG A 472 2.32 6.08 -15.86
C ARG A 472 3.51 5.30 -15.28
N ASN A 473 4.26 5.90 -14.35
CA ASN A 473 5.50 5.34 -13.79
C ASN A 473 5.29 4.67 -12.43
N VAL A 474 4.05 4.40 -12.05
CA VAL A 474 3.71 3.93 -10.70
C VAL A 474 2.73 2.78 -10.82
N ALA A 475 2.91 1.76 -9.98
CA ALA A 475 1.88 0.77 -9.77
C ALA A 475 0.85 1.30 -8.76
N ILE A 476 -0.31 1.69 -9.27
CA ILE A 476 -1.48 2.12 -8.48
C ILE A 476 -2.61 1.10 -8.62
N GLY A 477 -2.71 0.21 -7.64
CA GLY A 477 -3.80 -0.75 -7.56
C GLY A 477 -3.83 -1.77 -8.68
N PRO A 478 -4.98 -2.43 -8.88
CA PRO A 478 -5.08 -3.54 -9.80
C PRO A 478 -5.09 -3.11 -11.28
N LEU A 479 -5.18 -1.81 -11.55
CA LEU A 479 -5.21 -1.25 -12.92
C LEU A 479 -3.83 -0.81 -13.42
N GLU A 480 -2.80 -0.79 -12.59
CA GLU A 480 -1.48 -0.27 -12.97
C GLU A 480 -0.38 -1.29 -12.72
N TYR A 481 -0.59 -2.53 -13.18
CA TYR A 481 0.51 -3.47 -13.28
C TYR A 481 1.32 -3.28 -14.57
N CYS A 482 2.52 -3.86 -14.58
CA CYS A 482 3.33 -3.97 -15.79
C CYS A 482 2.58 -4.78 -16.87
N GLY A 483 2.93 -4.55 -18.14
CA GLY A 483 2.31 -5.30 -19.23
C GLY A 483 0.89 -4.88 -19.61
N ASN A 484 0.40 -3.79 -19.02
CA ASN A 484 -0.85 -3.17 -19.43
C ASN A 484 -0.83 -2.79 -20.92
N GLY A 485 -1.89 -3.21 -21.62
CA GLY A 485 -2.18 -2.71 -22.94
C GLY A 485 -2.61 -1.24 -22.93
N HIS A 486 -2.64 -0.64 -24.11
CA HIS A 486 -3.13 0.71 -24.32
C HIS A 486 -4.08 0.76 -25.52
N ARG A 487 -5.16 1.54 -25.38
CA ARG A 487 -6.15 1.70 -26.44
C ARG A 487 -5.70 2.79 -27.41
N VAL A 488 -5.40 2.41 -28.65
CA VAL A 488 -5.03 3.34 -29.72
C VAL A 488 -6.26 3.64 -30.56
N HIS A 489 -6.68 4.91 -30.55
CA HIS A 489 -7.77 5.35 -31.41
C HIS A 489 -7.39 5.18 -32.88
N ILE A 490 -8.21 4.47 -33.64
CA ILE A 490 -8.09 4.32 -35.08
C ILE A 490 -9.12 5.19 -35.82
N SER A 491 -9.03 5.28 -37.14
CA SER A 491 -10.03 6.04 -37.92
C SER A 491 -11.44 5.48 -37.64
N ASN A 492 -12.45 6.34 -37.70
CA ASN A 492 -13.87 6.00 -37.52
C ASN A 492 -14.32 5.70 -36.07
N GLY A 493 -13.61 6.20 -35.06
CA GLY A 493 -14.05 6.07 -33.67
C GLY A 493 -13.79 4.70 -33.04
N MET A 494 -13.16 3.79 -33.77
CA MET A 494 -12.76 2.48 -33.25
C MET A 494 -11.45 2.59 -32.47
N TYR A 495 -11.20 1.61 -31.61
CA TYR A 495 -9.93 1.46 -30.89
C TYR A 495 -9.24 0.16 -31.34
N ARG A 496 -7.92 0.17 -31.35
CA ARG A 496 -7.07 -1.02 -31.48
C ARG A 496 -6.24 -1.18 -30.22
N LEU A 497 -6.08 -2.42 -29.76
CA LEU A 497 -5.20 -2.74 -28.65
C LEU A 497 -3.74 -2.65 -29.09
N GLY A 498 -2.96 -1.77 -28.45
CA GLY A 498 -1.51 -1.90 -28.38
C GLY A 498 -1.17 -2.68 -27.12
N VAL A 499 -0.51 -3.83 -27.25
CA VAL A 499 -0.21 -4.71 -26.10
C VAL A 499 0.93 -4.17 -25.25
N CYS A 500 1.86 -3.48 -25.90
CA CYS A 500 3.07 -2.98 -25.31
C CYS A 500 3.52 -1.73 -26.04
N ARG A 501 4.45 -0.99 -25.45
CA ARG A 501 5.16 0.07 -26.17
C ARG A 501 5.99 -0.55 -27.30
N GLY A 502 5.96 0.04 -28.49
CA GLY A 502 6.60 -0.49 -29.69
C GLY A 502 5.79 -1.56 -30.42
N ASP A 503 4.52 -1.76 -30.08
CA ASP A 503 3.64 -2.76 -30.74
C ASP A 503 3.63 -2.56 -32.27
N PRO A 504 4.12 -3.54 -33.07
CA PRO A 504 4.30 -3.39 -34.51
C PRO A 504 2.98 -3.22 -35.29
N ARG A 505 1.84 -3.52 -34.66
CA ARG A 505 0.50 -3.37 -35.24
C ARG A 505 -0.06 -1.96 -35.05
N ILE A 506 0.64 -1.12 -34.27
CA ILE A 506 0.34 0.28 -34.06
C ILE A 506 1.26 1.14 -34.95
N GLU A 507 0.67 2.07 -35.68
CA GLU A 507 1.42 3.00 -36.52
C GLU A 507 2.30 3.91 -35.65
N ARG A 508 3.62 3.93 -35.91
CA ARG A 508 4.61 4.70 -35.15
C ARG A 508 4.21 6.16 -34.89
N ALA A 509 3.68 6.85 -35.90
CA ALA A 509 3.26 8.24 -35.77
C ALA A 509 2.17 8.45 -34.70
N ARG A 510 1.35 7.41 -34.42
CA ARG A 510 0.31 7.44 -33.38
C ARG A 510 0.89 7.18 -32.01
N GLU A 511 1.81 6.23 -31.89
CA GLU A 511 2.53 5.99 -30.64
C GLU A 511 3.30 7.23 -30.20
N GLU A 512 4.09 7.83 -31.11
CA GLU A 512 4.80 9.09 -30.86
C GLU A 512 3.84 10.25 -30.50
N ARG A 513 2.58 10.19 -30.95
CA ARG A 513 1.55 11.16 -30.57
C ARG A 513 1.06 10.92 -29.15
N ILE A 514 0.83 9.67 -28.77
CA ILE A 514 0.45 9.27 -27.40
C ILE A 514 1.55 9.67 -26.43
N GLU A 515 2.80 9.31 -26.73
CA GLU A 515 3.98 9.65 -25.91
C GLU A 515 4.16 11.17 -25.76
N ARG A 516 4.05 11.93 -26.86
CA ARG A 516 4.06 13.40 -26.79
C ARG A 516 2.92 13.94 -25.94
N GLY A 517 1.76 13.30 -25.96
CA GLY A 517 0.64 13.63 -25.06
C GLY A 517 1.01 13.41 -23.59
N VAL A 518 1.65 12.29 -23.26
CA VAL A 518 2.12 11.99 -21.90
C VAL A 518 3.19 12.98 -21.44
N LEU A 519 4.21 13.25 -22.27
CA LEU A 519 5.27 14.22 -21.96
C LEU A 519 4.72 15.64 -21.73
N ARG A 520 3.73 16.07 -22.54
CA ARG A 520 3.07 17.35 -22.36
C ARG A 520 2.30 17.42 -21.03
N ARG A 521 1.65 16.33 -20.62
CA ARG A 521 0.85 16.27 -19.38
C ARG A 521 1.70 16.19 -18.12
N THR A 522 2.85 15.53 -18.19
CA THR A 522 3.78 15.41 -17.06
C THR A 522 4.61 16.68 -16.82
N GLY A 523 4.55 17.66 -17.73
CA GLY A 523 5.36 18.87 -17.61
C GLY A 523 6.87 18.62 -17.83
N THR A 524 7.25 17.39 -18.20
CA THR A 524 8.63 17.02 -18.49
C THR A 524 9.07 17.75 -19.75
N LYS A 525 9.71 18.91 -19.58
CA LYS A 525 10.32 19.65 -20.70
C LYS A 525 11.35 18.73 -21.33
N ARG A 526 11.37 18.67 -22.67
CA ARG A 526 12.45 17.98 -23.40
C ARG A 526 13.79 18.42 -22.81
N SER A 527 14.67 17.48 -22.50
CA SER A 527 16.08 17.79 -22.32
C SER A 527 16.50 18.66 -23.51
N LYS A 528 17.19 19.77 -23.22
CA LYS A 528 17.67 20.70 -24.25
C LYS A 528 18.64 20.01 -25.23
N ASP A 529 19.11 18.80 -24.92
CA ASP A 529 20.17 18.12 -25.67
C ASP A 529 19.69 17.50 -27.00
N GLY A 530 18.39 17.60 -27.33
CA GLY A 530 17.86 17.19 -28.63
C GLY A 530 17.93 15.69 -28.95
N LYS A 531 18.61 14.89 -28.11
CA LYS A 531 18.66 13.44 -28.23
C LYS A 531 17.28 12.88 -27.91
N ASN A 532 16.64 12.30 -28.92
CA ASN A 532 15.42 11.53 -28.72
C ASN A 532 15.82 10.21 -28.08
N PRO A 533 15.56 9.97 -26.78
CA PRO A 533 15.99 8.75 -26.10
C PRO A 533 15.34 7.48 -26.69
N PHE A 534 14.36 7.64 -27.57
CA PHE A 534 13.55 6.54 -28.09
C PHE A 534 13.93 6.07 -29.49
N GLY A 535 14.88 6.69 -30.19
CA GLY A 535 15.17 6.37 -31.60
C GLY A 535 15.71 4.95 -31.86
N ALA A 536 16.55 4.42 -30.97
CA ALA A 536 17.33 3.20 -31.23
C ALA A 536 16.52 1.89 -31.19
N GLY A 537 15.53 1.76 -30.31
CA GLY A 537 14.75 0.53 -30.18
C GLY A 537 13.88 0.23 -31.41
N TYR A 538 13.35 1.26 -32.07
CA TYR A 538 12.47 1.09 -33.23
C TYR A 538 13.19 0.62 -34.49
N GLU A 539 14.48 0.94 -34.65
CA GLU A 539 15.27 0.47 -35.79
C GLU A 539 15.45 -1.04 -35.75
N LEU A 540 15.56 -1.63 -34.55
CA LEU A 540 15.67 -3.08 -34.36
C LEU A 540 14.36 -3.80 -34.71
N ALA A 541 13.21 -3.28 -34.24
CA ALA A 541 11.90 -3.86 -34.57
C ALA A 541 11.57 -3.75 -36.08
N ALA A 542 11.96 -2.64 -36.72
CA ALA A 542 11.81 -2.47 -38.16
C ALA A 542 12.69 -3.45 -38.97
N LYS A 543 13.91 -3.75 -38.50
CA LYS A 543 14.77 -4.78 -39.08
C LYS A 543 14.18 -6.19 -38.93
N ASN A 544 13.71 -6.55 -37.74
CA ASN A 544 13.07 -7.85 -37.50
C ASN A 544 11.83 -8.06 -38.40
N ARG A 545 11.09 -6.98 -38.70
CA ARG A 545 9.97 -6.99 -39.66
C ARG A 545 10.41 -7.17 -41.10
N ALA A 546 11.52 -6.53 -41.50
CA ALA A 546 12.07 -6.71 -42.84
C ALA A 546 12.52 -8.16 -43.06
N GLU A 547 13.04 -8.83 -42.02
CA GLU A 547 13.47 -10.23 -42.06
C GLU A 547 12.29 -11.22 -42.07
N THR A 548 11.18 -10.92 -41.37
CA THR A 548 9.97 -11.78 -41.36
C THR A 548 9.02 -11.55 -42.54
N SER A 549 9.15 -10.45 -43.30
CA SER A 549 8.24 -10.12 -44.41
C SER A 549 8.71 -10.59 -45.79
N VAL A 550 9.83 -11.32 -45.88
CA VAL A 550 10.41 -11.81 -47.14
C VAL A 550 9.53 -12.88 -47.83
N GLU A 551 8.51 -13.44 -47.19
CA GLU A 551 7.67 -14.52 -47.77
C GLU A 551 6.26 -14.11 -48.24
N LYS A 552 5.93 -12.82 -48.38
CA LYS A 552 4.64 -12.42 -48.99
C LYS A 552 4.84 -11.41 -50.11
N GLU A 553 5.05 -11.96 -51.31
CA GLU A 553 5.07 -11.20 -52.56
C GLU A 553 3.72 -10.55 -52.88
N ASN A 554 3.82 -9.37 -53.47
CA ASN A 554 2.80 -8.37 -53.73
C ASN A 554 1.73 -8.78 -54.75
N GLU A 555 0.45 -8.72 -54.38
CA GLU A 555 -0.62 -8.37 -55.32
C GLU A 555 -0.79 -6.85 -55.33
N ARG A 556 -0.47 -6.23 -56.47
CA ARG A 556 -0.69 -4.80 -56.72
C ARG A 556 -2.18 -4.54 -56.91
N VAL A 557 -2.82 -3.97 -55.89
CA VAL A 557 -4.17 -3.39 -56.00
C VAL A 557 -4.06 -2.02 -56.66
N GLU A 558 -4.80 -1.84 -57.76
CA GLU A 558 -4.97 -0.57 -58.46
C GLU A 558 -5.59 0.48 -57.53
N VAL A 559 -4.87 1.59 -57.32
CA VAL A 559 -5.32 2.70 -56.46
C VAL A 559 -6.27 3.58 -57.27
N LEU A 560 -7.57 3.43 -57.03
CA LEU A 560 -8.59 4.37 -57.52
C LEU A 560 -8.33 5.79 -56.99
N GLU A 561 -8.49 6.78 -57.87
CA GLU A 561 -8.27 8.19 -57.58
C GLU A 561 -9.02 8.66 -56.34
N ARG A 562 -8.29 9.31 -55.42
CA ARG A 562 -8.84 9.86 -54.19
C ARG A 562 -9.80 11.00 -54.53
N PRO A 563 -11.05 10.99 -54.01
CA PRO A 563 -11.95 12.13 -54.16
C PRO A 563 -11.36 13.37 -53.48
N GLU A 564 -11.61 14.54 -54.08
CA GLU A 564 -11.12 15.83 -53.61
C GLU A 564 -11.46 16.06 -52.13
N LYS A 565 -10.46 16.49 -51.36
CA LYS A 565 -10.59 16.78 -49.93
C LYS A 565 -11.59 17.92 -49.73
N LYS A 566 -12.81 17.60 -49.29
CA LYS A 566 -13.74 18.59 -48.74
C LYS A 566 -13.07 19.31 -47.57
N ARG A 567 -13.01 20.65 -47.65
CA ARG A 567 -12.50 21.52 -46.59
C ARG A 567 -13.22 21.19 -45.28
N ARG A 568 -12.46 20.80 -44.25
CA ARG A 568 -13.00 20.62 -42.89
C ARG A 568 -13.43 21.98 -42.36
N VAL A 569 -14.73 22.10 -42.11
CA VAL A 569 -15.31 23.21 -41.35
C VAL A 569 -14.90 23.00 -39.88
N SER A 570 -14.39 24.04 -39.22
CA SER A 570 -13.89 23.91 -37.83
C SER A 570 -15.03 23.53 -36.87
N ALA A 571 -14.71 22.84 -35.77
CA ALA A 571 -15.70 22.43 -34.77
C ALA A 571 -16.53 23.62 -34.24
N ASN A 572 -15.92 24.81 -34.14
CA ASN A 572 -16.62 26.03 -33.72
C ASN A 572 -17.64 26.51 -34.76
N GLN A 573 -17.38 26.28 -36.04
CA GLN A 573 -18.25 26.67 -37.14
C GLN A 573 -19.39 25.65 -37.34
N SER A 574 -19.15 24.36 -37.01
CA SER A 574 -20.21 23.35 -36.87
C SER A 574 -21.19 23.67 -35.73
N ILE A 575 -20.68 24.19 -34.61
CA ILE A 575 -21.51 24.60 -33.47
C ILE A 575 -22.33 25.86 -33.80
N LEU A 576 -21.78 26.80 -34.56
CA LEU A 576 -22.51 27.98 -35.04
C LEU A 576 -23.64 27.62 -36.01
N LEU A 577 -23.39 26.71 -36.96
CA LEU A 577 -24.42 26.23 -37.89
C LEU A 577 -25.54 25.46 -37.18
N GLN A 578 -25.22 24.68 -36.14
CA GLN A 578 -26.23 24.00 -35.33
C GLN A 578 -27.07 24.97 -34.48
N LYS A 579 -26.46 26.05 -33.96
CA LYS A 579 -27.18 27.11 -33.25
C LYS A 579 -28.14 27.86 -34.16
N GLU A 580 -27.77 28.17 -35.39
CA GLU A 580 -28.68 28.83 -36.36
C GLU A 580 -29.89 27.96 -36.70
N VAL A 581 -29.69 26.65 -36.90
CA VAL A 581 -30.79 25.71 -37.17
C VAL A 581 -31.75 25.60 -35.98
N LEU A 582 -31.23 25.56 -34.75
CA LEU A 582 -32.06 25.53 -33.52
C LEU A 582 -32.85 26.84 -33.33
N VAL A 583 -32.22 28.00 -33.56
CA VAL A 583 -32.90 29.31 -33.45
C VAL A 583 -33.99 29.48 -34.51
N THR A 584 -33.76 28.98 -35.73
CA THR A 584 -34.74 29.06 -36.81
C THR A 584 -35.93 28.11 -36.58
N THR A 585 -35.68 26.97 -35.93
CA THR A 585 -36.73 26.00 -35.57
C THR A 585 -37.58 26.49 -34.40
N TYR A 586 -36.98 27.20 -33.44
CA TYR A 586 -37.70 27.78 -32.29
C TYR A 586 -38.60 28.96 -32.71
N ARG A 587 -38.13 29.84 -33.62
CA ARG A 587 -38.92 30.97 -34.14
C ARG A 587 -40.10 30.58 -35.05
N ARG A 588 -40.16 29.34 -35.54
CA ARG A 588 -41.33 28.85 -36.31
C ARG A 588 -42.40 28.20 -35.43
N ARG A 589 -42.14 28.01 -34.13
CA ARG A 589 -43.06 27.38 -33.18
C ARG A 589 -43.70 28.35 -32.18
N THR A 590 -43.27 29.61 -32.17
CA THR A 590 -43.93 30.76 -31.54
C THR A 590 -44.52 31.63 -32.63
#